data_AF-A0A530QLI1-F1
#
_entry.id   AF-A0A530QLI1-F1
#
_cell.length_a   1.000
_cell.length_b   1.000
_cell.length_c   1.000
_cell.angle_alpha   90.00
_cell.angle_beta   90.00
_cell.angle_gamma   90.00
#
_symmetry.space_group_name_H-M   'P 1'
#
loop_
_entity.id
_entity.type
_entity.pdbx_description
1 polymer ?
#
loop_
_entity_poly.entity_id
_entity_poly.type
_entity_poly.pdbx_seq_one_letter_code
_entity_poly.pdbx_strand_id
1 'polypeptide(L)' 'MLTISAAEVDQALTFPGLVETLRAAFRDGAVQPVRHHHTVERPDGAASTLLL' A
#
# COMPACT_ATOMS: atom_id res chain seq x y z
N MET A 1 8.78 -9.26 14.54
CA MET A 1 8.24 -8.71 13.29
C MET A 1 7.24 -9.71 12.75
N LEU A 2 5.99 -9.29 12.52
CA LEU A 2 5.01 -10.15 11.85
C LEU A 2 5.30 -10.11 10.35
N THR A 3 5.51 -11.27 9.73
CA THR A 3 5.63 -11.40 8.28
C THR A 3 4.35 -12.03 7.78
N ILE A 4 3.70 -11.39 6.82
CA ILE A 4 2.47 -11.89 6.18
C ILE A 4 2.86 -12.28 4.76
N SER A 5 2.63 -13.54 4.41
CA SER A 5 2.87 -14.08 3.07
C SER A 5 1.80 -13.62 2.08
N ALA A 6 2.09 -13.73 0.78
CA ALA A 6 1.12 -13.42 -0.27
C ALA A 6 -0.18 -14.23 -0.12
N ALA A 7 -0.08 -15.52 0.19
CA ALA A 7 -1.25 -16.39 0.38
C ALA A 7 -2.12 -15.95 1.57
N GLU A 8 -1.49 -15.48 2.66
CA GLU A 8 -2.22 -14.95 3.81
C GLU A 8 -2.91 -13.61 3.47
N VAL A 9 -2.26 -12.75 2.67
CA VAL A 9 -2.88 -11.50 2.17
C VAL A 9 -4.09 -11.82 1.29
N ASP A 10 -3.96 -12.77 0.35
CA ASP A 10 -5.04 -13.15 -0.56
C ASP A 10 -6.25 -13.73 0.19
N GLN A 11 -5.99 -14.51 1.26
CA GLN A 11 -7.06 -15.03 2.12
C GLN A 11 -7.74 -13.93 2.95
N ALA A 12 -6.98 -12.94 3.43
CA ALA A 12 -7.50 -11.87 4.28
C ALA A 12 -8.24 -10.78 3.49
N LEU A 13 -7.75 -10.41 2.31
CA LEU A 13 -8.27 -9.32 1.48
C LEU A 13 -9.12 -9.81 0.30
N THR A 14 -10.14 -10.62 0.60
CA THR A 14 -11.12 -11.01 -0.42
C THR A 14 -11.75 -9.76 -1.04
N PHE A 15 -12.10 -9.82 -2.34
CA PHE A 15 -12.63 -8.64 -3.04
C PHE A 15 -13.86 -8.01 -2.32
N PRO A 16 -14.90 -8.76 -1.90
CA PRO A 16 -16.01 -8.16 -1.16
C PRO A 16 -15.59 -7.62 0.21
N GLY A 17 -14.71 -8.33 0.93
CA GLY A 17 -14.23 -7.91 2.25
C GLY A 17 -13.42 -6.62 2.20
N LEU A 18 -12.59 -6.45 1.16
CA LEU A 18 -11.83 -5.23 0.93
C LEU A 18 -12.75 -4.03 0.69
N VAL A 19 -13.81 -4.20 -0.10
CA VAL A 19 -14.80 -3.14 -0.37
C VAL A 19 -15.48 -2.68 0.92
N GLU A 20 -15.95 -3.61 1.76
CA GLU A 20 -16.59 -3.26 3.04
C GLU A 20 -15.62 -2.57 3.99
N THR A 21 -14.37 -3.05 4.05
CA THR A 21 -13.32 -2.47 4.90
C THR A 21 -13.02 -1.02 4.49
N LEU A 22 -12.83 -0.77 3.19
CA LEU A 22 -12.59 0.58 2.69
C LEU A 22 -13.80 1.49 2.91
N ARG A 23 -15.03 0.98 2.75
CA ARG A 23 -16.25 1.74 3.02
C ARG A 23 -16.32 2.20 4.48
N ALA A 24 -16.00 1.32 5.42
CA ALA A 24 -15.94 1.68 6.84
C ALA A 24 -14.85 2.74 7.08
N ALA A 25 -13.61 2.48 6.64
CA ALA A 25 -12.48 3.39 6.83
C ALA A 25 -12.76 4.82 6.31
N PHE A 26 -13.36 4.95 5.14
CA PHE A 26 -13.72 6.26 4.59
C PHE A 26 -14.84 6.95 5.39
N ARG A 27 -15.88 6.21 5.82
CA ARG A 27 -16.95 6.79 6.65
C ARG A 27 -16.44 7.26 8.01
N ASP A 28 -15.49 6.53 8.57
CA ASP A 28 -14.88 6.84 9.86
C ASP A 28 -13.81 7.94 9.76
N GLY A 29 -13.55 8.46 8.55
CA GLY A 29 -12.65 9.58 8.32
C GLY A 29 -11.17 9.20 8.37
N ALA A 30 -10.81 7.99 7.94
CA ALA A 30 -9.42 7.56 7.86
C ALA A 30 -8.58 8.56 7.04
N VAL A 31 -7.49 9.05 7.64
CA VAL A 31 -6.54 9.98 7.00
C VAL A 31 -5.28 9.22 6.64
N GLN A 32 -4.86 9.34 5.37
CA GLN A 32 -3.58 8.84 4.90
C GLN A 32 -2.59 10.00 4.74
N PRO A 33 -1.37 9.91 5.29
CA PRO A 33 -0.32 10.89 5.04
C PRO A 33 0.03 11.01 3.56
N VAL A 34 0.66 12.13 3.19
CA VAL A 34 1.15 12.34 1.83
C VAL A 34 2.17 11.27 1.48
N ARG A 35 2.00 10.61 0.33
CA ARG A 35 2.98 9.67 -0.20
C ARG A 35 4.23 10.43 -0.65
N HIS A 36 5.36 10.15 -0.03
CA HIS A 36 6.62 10.77 -0.37
C HIS A 36 7.24 10.05 -1.57
N HIS A 37 7.70 10.84 -2.55
CA HIS A 37 8.37 10.34 -3.74
C HIS A 37 9.83 10.78 -3.65
N HIS A 38 10.73 9.80 -3.56
CA HIS A 38 12.16 10.05 -3.54
C HIS A 38 12.77 9.57 -4.85
N THR A 39 13.45 10.47 -5.54
CA THR A 39 14.26 10.12 -6.70
C THR A 39 15.47 9.34 -6.22
N VAL A 40 15.69 8.16 -6.79
CA VAL A 40 16.87 7.33 -6.57
C VAL A 40 17.69 7.32 -7.85
N GLU A 41 18.90 7.88 -7.75
CA GLU A 41 19.84 7.90 -8.87
C GLU A 41 20.34 6.49 -9.17
N ARG A 42 20.50 6.20 -10.46
CA ARG A 42 21.06 4.93 -10.94
C ARG A 42 22.33 5.21 -11.73
N PRO A 43 23.41 4.43 -11.53
CA PRO A 43 24.65 4.59 -12.29
C PRO A 43 24.45 4.47 -13.80
N ASP A 44 23.59 3.54 -14.21
CA ASP A 44 23.19 3.34 -15.60
C ASP A 44 21.65 3.39 -15.71
N GLY A 45 21.16 4.10 -16.72
CA GLY A 45 19.73 4.17 -17.05
C GLY A 45 18.95 5.28 -16.31
N ALA A 46 17.62 5.24 -16.46
CA ALA A 46 16.74 6.26 -15.88
C ALA A 46 16.66 6.13 -14.35
N ALA A 47 16.55 7.28 -13.68
CA ALA A 47 16.32 7.35 -12.24
C ALA A 47 15.03 6.61 -11.86
N SER A 48 15.06 5.92 -10.71
CA SER A 48 13.88 5.25 -10.15
C SER A 48 13.19 6.13 -9.11
N THR A 49 11.92 5.82 -8.84
CA THR A 49 11.16 6.47 -7.76
C THR A 49 10.95 5.49 -6.62
N LEU A 50 11.41 5.84 -5.43
CA LEU A 50 11.02 5.18 -4.18
C LEU A 50 9.76 5.85 -3.64
N LEU A 51 8.77 5.03 -3.31
CA LEU A 51 7.52 5.47 -2.70
C LEU A 51 7.56 5.12 -1.20
N LEU A 52 7.34 6.13 -0.35
CA LEU A 52 7.24 6.01 1.11
C LEU A 52 5.88 6.50 1.60
#